data_AF-A3VIU4-F1
#
_entry.id   AF-A3VIU4-F1
#
_cell.length_a   1.000
_cell.length_b   1.000
_cell.length_c   1.000
_cell.angle_alpha   90.00
_cell.angle_beta   90.00
_cell.angle_gamma   90.00
#
_symmetry.space_group_name_H-M   'P 1'
#
loop_
_entity.id
_entity.type
_entity.pdbx_description
1 polymer ?
#
loop_
_entity_poly.entity_id
_entity_poly.type
_entity_poly.pdbx_seq_one_letter_code
_entity_poly.pdbx_strand_id
1 'polypeptide(L)' 'MPHGRADEERLVADMIELARQYGRYGYRRIAAFLRHAGWEANDKRVERVWRREGL' A
#
# COMPACT_ATOMS: atom_id res chain seq x y z
N MET A 1 -0.40 -13.82 15.14
CA MET A 1 0.56 -12.87 15.73
C MET A 1 0.28 -11.49 15.16
N PRO A 2 0.02 -10.44 15.95
CA PRO A 2 -0.23 -9.11 15.41
C PRO A 2 1.11 -8.53 14.97
N HIS A 3 1.33 -8.57 13.66
CA HIS A 3 2.51 -8.03 12.98
C HIS A 3 2.44 -6.49 13.01
N GLY A 4 2.85 -5.94 14.16
CA GLY A 4 2.64 -4.57 14.56
C GLY A 4 3.66 -3.61 13.95
N ARG A 5 3.17 -2.50 13.40
CA ARG A 5 3.89 -1.28 12.94
C ARG A 5 5.05 -1.43 11.96
N ALA A 6 6.02 -2.32 12.16
CA ALA A 6 7.14 -2.51 11.24
C ALA A 6 6.67 -3.03 9.86
N ASP A 7 5.67 -3.92 9.86
CA ASP A 7 5.02 -4.37 8.63
C ASP A 7 4.14 -3.28 8.00
N GLU A 8 3.71 -2.29 8.78
CA GLU A 8 2.98 -1.13 8.26
C GLU A 8 3.92 -0.13 7.57
N GLU A 9 5.10 0.13 8.14
CA GLU A 9 6.11 0.97 7.48
C GLU A 9 6.63 0.33 6.19
N ARG A 10 6.88 -0.99 6.19
CA ARG A 10 7.23 -1.73 4.96
C ARG A 10 6.11 -1.68 3.92
N LEU A 11 4.85 -1.88 4.34
CA LEU A 11 3.71 -1.75 3.46
C LEU A 11 3.65 -0.37 2.82
N VAL A 12 3.81 0.70 3.62
CA VAL A 12 3.80 2.09 3.13
C VAL A 12 4.93 2.32 2.13
N ALA A 13 6.15 1.87 2.44
CA ALA A 13 7.30 2.00 1.54
C ALA A 13 7.06 1.28 0.21
N ASP A 14 6.62 0.02 0.24
CA ASP A 14 6.26 -0.75 -0.96
C ASP A 14 5.14 -0.05 -1.75
N MET A 15 4.17 0.54 -1.06
CA MET A 15 3.06 1.25 -1.69
C MET A 15 3.52 2.54 -2.38
N ILE A 16 4.45 3.29 -1.79
CA ILE A 16 5.05 4.50 -2.36
C ILE A 16 5.94 4.14 -3.56
N GLU A 17 6.76 3.10 -3.43
CA GLU A 17 7.56 2.53 -4.52
C GLU A 17 6.67 2.13 -5.71
N LEU A 18 5.60 1.38 -5.44
CA LEU A 18 4.61 1.01 -6.44
C LEU A 18 3.93 2.23 -7.04
N ALA A 19 3.54 3.22 -6.24
CA ALA A 19 2.94 4.44 -6.75
C ALA A 19 3.90 5.28 -7.60
N ARG A 20 5.21 5.25 -7.31
CA ARG A 20 6.24 5.92 -8.13
C ARG A 20 6.51 5.17 -9.42
N GLN A 21 6.69 3.85 -9.38
CA GLN A 21 6.90 3.03 -10.58
C GLN A 21 5.66 3.01 -11.49
N TYR A 22 4.49 2.98 -10.87
CA TYR A 22 3.20 2.81 -11.52
C TYR A 22 2.34 4.08 -11.37
N GLY A 23 2.91 5.29 -11.40
CA GLY A 23 2.19 6.56 -11.14
C GLY A 23 0.99 6.89 -12.03
N ARG A 24 0.75 6.08 -13.08
CA ARG A 24 -0.48 6.12 -13.89
C ARG A 24 -1.63 5.27 -13.32
N TYR A 25 -1.33 4.47 -12.31
CA TYR A 25 -2.20 3.47 -11.74
C TYR A 25 -2.66 3.96 -10.36
N GLY A 26 -3.98 4.17 -10.22
CA GLY A 26 -4.56 4.57 -8.95
C GLY A 26 -4.49 3.47 -7.88
N TYR A 27 -4.81 3.86 -6.65
CA TYR A 27 -4.71 3.02 -5.44
C TYR A 27 -5.36 1.63 -5.57
N ARG A 28 -6.41 1.45 -6.40
CA ARG A 28 -7.07 0.16 -6.61
C ARG A 28 -6.15 -0.89 -7.22
N ARG A 29 -5.29 -0.51 -8.17
CA ARG A 29 -4.39 -1.47 -8.82
C ARG A 29 -3.20 -1.81 -7.92
N ILE A 30 -2.74 -0.85 -7.14
CA ILE A 30 -1.73 -1.07 -6.10
C ILE A 30 -2.27 -1.97 -4.98
N ALA A 31 -3.53 -1.78 -4.56
CA ALA A 31 -4.21 -2.69 -3.63
C ALA A 31 -4.32 -4.13 -4.16
N ALA A 32 -4.44 -4.32 -5.47
CA ALA A 32 -4.44 -5.65 -6.08
C ALA A 32 -3.04 -6.29 -6.05
N PHE A 33 -1.98 -5.52 -6.34
CA PHE A 33 -0.59 -5.98 -6.23
C PHE A 33 -0.22 -6.37 -4.80
N LEU A 34 -0.60 -5.55 -3.82
CA LEU A 34 -0.35 -5.84 -2.41
C LEU A 34 -1.04 -7.13 -1.97
N ARG A 35 -2.31 -7.32 -2.35
CA ARG A 35 -3.03 -8.58 -2.09
C ARG A 35 -2.35 -9.79 -2.75
N HIS A 36 -1.88 -9.65 -3.99
CA HIS A 36 -1.20 -10.73 -4.70
C HIS A 36 0.18 -11.04 -4.11
N ALA A 37 0.83 -10.05 -3.48
CA ALA A 37 2.07 -10.21 -2.73
C ALA A 37 1.85 -10.79 -1.31
N GLY A 38 0.62 -11.13 -0.95
CA GLY A 38 0.28 -11.73 0.35
C GLY A 38 0.12 -10.72 1.48
N TRP A 39 0.07 -9.41 1.18
CA TRP A 39 -0.21 -8.40 2.19
C TRP A 39 -1.70 -8.37 2.53
N GLU A 40 -2.03 -8.37 3.82
CA GLU A 40 -3.37 -8.06 4.35
C GLU A 40 -3.65 -6.54 4.28
N ALA A 41 -3.38 -5.93 3.13
CA ALA A 41 -3.62 -4.53 2.87
C ALA A 41 -5.12 -4.33 2.59
N ASN A 42 -5.90 -4.06 3.64
CA ASN A 42 -7.29 -3.67 3.49
C ASN A 42 -7.38 -2.38 2.65
N ASP A 43 -8.37 -2.26 1.77
CA ASP A 43 -8.58 -1.08 0.92
C ASP A 43 -8.60 0.23 1.75
N LYS A 44 -9.16 0.19 2.97
CA LYS A 44 -9.14 1.35 3.89
C LYS A 44 -7.74 1.75 4.34
N ARG A 45 -6.81 0.80 4.44
CA ARG A 45 -5.42 1.04 4.85
C ARG A 45 -4.66 1.68 3.70
N VAL A 46 -4.82 1.13 2.50
CA VAL A 46 -4.27 1.68 1.26
C VAL A 46 -4.78 3.11 1.04
N GLU A 47 -6.09 3.34 1.15
CA GLU A 47 -6.69 4.67 1.02
C GLU A 47 -6.12 5.68 2.02
N ARG A 48 -5.92 5.27 3.28
CA ARG A 48 -5.38 6.14 4.33
C ARG A 48 -3.95 6.56 4.05
N VAL A 49 -3.11 5.62 3.59
CA VAL A 49 -1.72 5.91 3.22
C VAL A 49 -1.69 6.78 1.96
N TRP A 50 -2.53 6.48 0.96
CA TRP A 50 -2.65 7.28 -0.26
C TRP A 50 -2.99 8.75 0.03
N ARG A 51 -3.99 8.99 0.91
CA ARG A 51 -4.36 10.34 1.36
C ARG A 51 -3.28 11.02 2.19
N ARG A 52 -2.50 10.27 2.97
CA ARG A 52 -1.43 10.80 3.83
C ARG A 52 -0.22 11.24 3.01
N GLU A 53 0.13 10.47 1.99
CA GLU A 53 1.29 10.72 1.14
C GLU A 53 0.99 11.68 -0.02
N GLY A 54 -0.29 11.99 -0.29
CA GLY A 54 -0.69 12.96 -1.32
C GLY A 54 -0.51 12.46 -2.75
N LEU A 55 -0.56 11.14 -2.93
CA LEU A 55 -0.53 10.46 -4.24
C LEU A 55 -1.87 10.55 -4.98
#